data_AF-A0A966HWN6-F1
#
_entry.id   AF-A0A966HWN6-F1
#
_cell.length_a   1.000
_cell.length_b   1.000
_cell.length_c   1.000
_cell.angle_alpha   90.00
_cell.angle_beta   90.00
_cell.angle_gamma   90.00
#
_symmetry.space_group_name_H-M   'P 1'
#
loop_
_entity.id
_entity.type
_entity.pdbx_description
1 polymer ?
#
loop_
_entity_poly.entity_id
_entity_poly.type
_entity_poly.pdbx_seq_one_letter_code
_entity_poly.pdbx_strand_id
1 'polypeptide(L)'
;GYAGDVWFPQPAPNDHVWRTMPNHGMTPHTSGTSLSAQARYAAGVREILECFFSGEPIREPYLIVKDGDLAGMGAHSYTKGTATDGSEEAANYKK
;
A
#
# COMPACT_ATOMS: atom_id res chain seq x y z
N GLY A 1 21.74 10.54 -8.41
CA GLY A 1 21.04 10.50 -7.11
C GLY A 1 19.79 9.67 -7.23
N TYR A 2 19.25 9.20 -6.10
CA TYR A 2 18.02 8.40 -6.04
C TYR A 2 17.14 8.88 -4.88
N ALA A 3 15.84 9.03 -5.10
CA ALA A 3 14.90 9.52 -4.08
C ALA A 3 13.56 8.81 -4.23
N GLY A 4 12.84 8.70 -3.12
CA GLY A 4 11.56 8.00 -3.02
C GLY A 4 11.19 7.77 -1.56
N ASP A 5 9.99 7.25 -1.33
CA ASP A 5 9.49 6.98 0.01
C ASP A 5 9.10 5.51 0.25
N VAL A 6 9.08 4.68 -0.79
CA VAL A 6 8.77 3.25 -0.71
C VAL A 6 10.01 2.39 -0.49
N TRP A 7 9.81 1.28 0.22
CA TRP A 7 10.86 0.33 0.62
C TRP A 7 10.32 -1.09 0.49
N PHE A 8 11.22 -2.07 0.39
CA PHE A 8 10.88 -3.46 0.60
C PHE A 8 11.88 -4.11 1.57
N PRO A 9 11.42 -4.82 2.62
CA PRO A 9 10.04 -4.87 3.11
C PRO A 9 9.69 -3.59 3.90
N GLN A 10 8.48 -3.51 4.48
CA GLN A 10 8.04 -2.36 5.30
C GLN A 10 7.53 -2.82 6.68
N PRO A 11 8.14 -2.37 7.80
CA PRO A 11 9.26 -1.43 7.88
C PRO A 11 10.57 -1.99 7.31
N ALA A 12 11.36 -1.14 6.65
CA ALA A 12 12.67 -1.54 6.17
C ALA A 12 13.62 -1.77 7.36
N PRO A 13 14.42 -2.86 7.38
CA PRO A 13 15.43 -3.10 8.40
C PRO A 13 16.31 -1.88 8.69
N ASN A 14 16.79 -1.75 9.93
CA ASN A 14 17.58 -0.59 10.36
C ASN A 14 18.87 -0.42 9.54
N ASP A 15 19.41 -1.51 9.02
CA ASP A 15 20.63 -1.60 8.19
C ASP A 15 20.35 -1.65 6.67
N HIS A 16 19.11 -1.41 6.23
CA HIS A 16 18.75 -1.39 4.82
C HIS A 16 19.64 -0.41 4.03
N VAL A 17 20.32 -0.91 2.99
CA VAL A 17 21.42 -0.21 2.29
C VAL A 17 21.06 1.17 1.73
N TRP A 18 19.80 1.39 1.34
CA TRP A 18 19.34 2.70 0.87
C TRP A 18 19.31 3.80 1.95
N ARG A 19 19.45 3.45 3.23
CA ARG A 19 19.55 4.43 4.33
C ARG A 19 20.87 5.20 4.32
N THR A 20 21.92 4.65 3.72
CA THR A 20 23.29 5.23 3.77
C THR A 20 23.97 5.27 2.41
N MET A 21 23.30 4.89 1.31
CA MET A 21 23.89 4.94 -0.02
C MET A 21 24.21 6.41 -0.42
N PRO A 22 25.32 6.68 -1.14
CA PRO A 22 25.65 8.05 -1.52
C PRO A 22 24.57 8.73 -2.37
N ASN A 23 24.37 10.04 -2.17
CA ASN A 23 23.49 10.89 -2.99
C ASN A 23 22.01 10.42 -3.03
N HIS A 24 21.46 10.04 -1.87
CA HIS A 24 20.07 9.64 -1.72
C HIS A 24 19.18 10.72 -1.08
N GLY A 25 17.89 10.70 -1.42
CA GLY A 25 16.84 11.55 -0.84
C GLY A 25 15.66 10.71 -0.40
N MET A 26 15.92 9.64 0.36
CA MET A 26 14.89 8.69 0.79
C MET A 26 14.16 9.17 2.06
N THR A 27 12.85 8.97 2.11
CA THR A 27 12.04 9.13 3.34
C THR A 27 11.37 7.80 3.69
N PRO A 28 10.84 7.61 4.91
CA PRO A 28 9.85 6.56 5.15
C PRO A 28 8.61 6.75 4.24
N HIS A 29 7.78 5.71 4.11
CA HIS A 29 6.61 5.71 3.22
C HIS A 29 5.50 6.61 3.79
N THR A 30 5.57 7.89 3.45
CA THR A 30 4.75 8.94 4.05
C THR A 30 3.92 9.73 3.05
N SER A 31 4.24 9.70 1.74
CA SER A 31 3.60 10.57 0.74
C SER A 31 2.07 10.40 0.70
N GLY A 32 1.59 9.15 0.73
CA GLY A 32 0.17 8.79 0.73
C GLY A 32 -0.57 8.98 2.06
N THR A 33 0.14 9.28 3.17
CA THR A 33 -0.46 9.40 4.51
C THR A 33 -0.25 10.77 5.16
N SER A 34 -0.10 11.83 4.35
CA SER A 34 -0.25 13.21 4.83
C SER A 34 -1.63 13.42 5.48
N LEU A 35 -1.74 14.33 6.46
CA LEU A 35 -3.00 14.59 7.20
C LEU A 35 -4.20 14.83 6.27
N SER A 36 -3.98 15.55 5.17
CA SER A 36 -5.00 15.81 4.15
C SER A 36 -5.45 14.53 3.42
N ALA A 37 -4.52 13.60 3.15
CA ALA A 37 -4.85 12.31 2.56
C ALA A 37 -5.60 11.40 3.56
N GLN A 38 -5.24 11.44 4.84
CA GLN A 38 -5.91 10.66 5.90
C GLN A 38 -7.40 10.92 5.96
N ALA A 39 -7.82 12.19 5.88
CA ALA A 39 -9.23 12.54 5.86
C ALA A 39 -10.01 11.84 4.73
N ARG A 40 -9.42 11.74 3.53
CA ARG A 40 -10.08 11.14 2.36
C ARG A 40 -10.11 9.63 2.42
N TYR A 41 -8.98 8.97 2.70
CA TYR A 41 -8.98 7.52 2.74
C TYR A 41 -9.73 6.98 3.96
N ALA A 42 -9.77 7.70 5.09
CA ALA A 42 -10.61 7.32 6.23
C ALA A 42 -12.10 7.36 5.89
N ALA A 43 -12.55 8.40 5.18
CA ALA A 43 -13.92 8.47 4.66
C ALA A 43 -14.21 7.35 3.64
N GLY A 44 -13.28 7.07 2.73
CA GLY A 44 -13.42 5.97 1.76
C GLY A 44 -13.50 4.59 2.41
N VAL A 45 -12.69 4.32 3.45
CA VAL A 45 -12.78 3.07 4.24
C VAL A 45 -14.17 2.94 4.87
N ARG A 46 -14.68 4.01 5.49
CA ARG A 46 -16.02 4.02 6.07
C ARG A 46 -17.09 3.74 5.01
N GLU A 47 -17.02 4.40 3.84
CA GLU A 47 -17.96 4.20 2.74
C GLU A 47 -18.00 2.73 2.28
N ILE A 48 -16.83 2.11 2.09
CA ILE A 48 -16.72 0.70 1.71
C ILE A 48 -17.38 -0.21 2.76
N LEU A 49 -17.15 0.06 4.05
CA LEU A 49 -17.76 -0.71 5.14
C LEU A 49 -19.28 -0.52 5.22
N GLU A 50 -19.78 0.70 5.00
CA GLU A 50 -21.22 0.97 4.95
C GLU A 50 -21.88 0.15 3.83
N CYS A 51 -21.32 0.16 2.61
CA CYS A 51 -21.80 -0.68 1.51
C CYS A 51 -21.76 -2.17 1.86
N PHE A 52 -20.64 -2.64 2.42
CA PHE A 52 -20.47 -4.05 2.78
C PHE A 52 -21.52 -4.51 3.81
N PHE A 53 -21.74 -3.73 4.87
CA PHE A 53 -22.68 -4.11 5.93
C PHE A 53 -24.15 -3.96 5.52
N SER A 54 -24.48 -3.04 4.61
CA SER A 54 -25.84 -2.91 4.06
C SER A 54 -26.14 -3.87 2.91
N GLY A 55 -25.13 -4.62 2.43
CA GLY A 55 -25.24 -5.47 1.24
C GLY A 55 -25.35 -4.68 -0.06
N GLU A 56 -25.01 -3.38 -0.04
CA GLU A 56 -24.99 -2.54 -1.23
C GLU A 56 -23.70 -2.77 -2.04
N PRO A 57 -23.71 -2.61 -3.36
CA PRO A 57 -22.52 -2.75 -4.18
C PRO A 57 -21.42 -1.74 -3.80
N ILE A 58 -20.21 -2.23 -3.55
CA ILE A 58 -19.01 -1.37 -3.47
C ILE A 58 -18.74 -0.75 -4.85
N ARG A 59 -18.34 0.52 -4.87
CA ARG A 59 -18.03 1.23 -6.12
C ARG A 59 -16.96 0.50 -6.92
N GLU A 60 -17.20 0.39 -8.22
CA GLU A 60 -16.33 -0.33 -9.17
C GLU A 60 -14.86 0.13 -9.10
N PRO A 61 -14.53 1.45 -9.02
CA PRO A 61 -13.15 1.89 -8.93
C PRO A 61 -12.40 1.49 -7.65
N TYR A 62 -13.11 1.01 -6.62
CA TYR A 62 -12.49 0.54 -5.37
C TYR A 62 -12.21 -0.96 -5.38
N LEU A 63 -12.78 -1.69 -6.35
CA LEU A 63 -12.60 -3.13 -6.44
C LEU A 63 -11.22 -3.46 -7.04
N ILE A 64 -10.57 -4.44 -6.42
CA ILE A 64 -9.33 -5.06 -6.93
C ILE A 64 -9.58 -6.53 -7.25
N VAL A 65 -10.22 -7.25 -6.32
CA VAL A 65 -10.65 -8.64 -6.48
C VAL A 65 -12.08 -8.77 -5.98
N LYS A 66 -12.93 -9.47 -6.74
CA LYS A 66 -14.31 -9.82 -6.34
C LYS A 66 -14.67 -11.17 -6.95
N ASP A 67 -15.39 -12.02 -6.20
CA ASP A 67 -15.95 -13.29 -6.69
C ASP A 67 -14.93 -14.23 -7.36
N GLY A 68 -13.69 -14.24 -6.87
CA GLY A 68 -12.63 -15.15 -7.35
C GLY A 68 -11.80 -14.63 -8.53
N ASP A 69 -12.05 -13.42 -9.04
CA ASP A 69 -11.25 -12.81 -10.10
C ASP A 69 -10.92 -11.33 -9.85
N LEU A 70 -10.00 -10.80 -10.65
CA LEU A 70 -9.75 -9.37 -10.75
C LEU A 70 -11.04 -8.67 -11.18
N ALA A 71 -11.35 -7.55 -10.54
CA ALA A 71 -12.52 -6.73 -10.81
C ALA A 71 -12.13 -5.27 -10.64
N GLY A 72 -12.95 -4.33 -11.13
CA GLY A 72 -12.66 -2.94 -10.86
C GLY A 72 -11.39 -2.43 -11.54
N MET A 73 -10.75 -1.51 -10.82
CA MET A 73 -9.38 -1.11 -11.08
C MET A 73 -8.38 -2.26 -11.04
N GLY A 74 -8.70 -3.35 -10.33
CA GLY A 74 -7.89 -4.57 -10.31
C GLY A 74 -7.67 -5.17 -11.70
N ALA A 75 -8.75 -5.35 -12.45
CA ALA A 75 -8.71 -5.94 -13.79
C ALA A 75 -7.98 -5.05 -14.81
N HIS A 76 -8.00 -3.74 -14.60
CA HIS A 76 -7.31 -2.77 -15.46
C HIS A 76 -5.83 -2.60 -15.14
N SER A 77 -5.40 -2.89 -13.91
CA SER A 77 -4.08 -2.46 -13.43
C SER A 77 -3.14 -3.59 -13.02
N TYR A 78 -3.65 -4.80 -12.78
CA TYR A 78 -2.88 -5.90 -12.22
C TYR A 78 -2.98 -7.18 -13.05
N THR A 79 -2.02 -8.08 -12.81
CA THR A 79 -2.03 -9.46 -13.29
C THR A 79 -2.13 -10.41 -12.10
N LYS A 80 -2.60 -11.64 -12.33
CA LYS A 80 -2.63 -12.68 -11.29
C LYS A 80 -1.20 -13.09 -10.93
N GLY A 81 -0.87 -13.17 -9.65
CA GLY A 81 0.46 -13.52 -9.14
C GLY A 81 0.65 -13.17 -7.66
N THR A 82 1.86 -13.39 -7.14
CA THR A 82 2.28 -12.99 -5.79
C THR A 82 3.47 -12.05 -5.86
N ALA A 83 3.50 -11.07 -4.95
CA ALA A 83 4.60 -10.10 -4.81
C ALA A 83 5.01 -9.91 -3.33
N THR A 84 4.70 -10.89 -2.47
CA THR A 84 4.89 -10.81 -1.02
C THR A 84 6.08 -11.61 -0.49
N ASP A 85 6.78 -12.33 -1.37
CA ASP A 85 7.93 -13.17 -1.01
C ASP A 85 9.07 -12.28 -0.49
N GLY A 86 9.63 -12.58 0.69
CA GLY A 86 10.64 -11.76 1.36
C GLY A 86 10.07 -10.71 2.33
N SER A 87 8.74 -10.58 2.44
CA SER A 87 8.11 -9.61 3.35
C SER A 87 8.38 -9.89 4.84
N GLU A 88 8.73 -11.13 5.18
CA GLU A 88 9.08 -11.58 6.53
C GLU A 88 10.30 -10.84 7.12
N GLU A 89 11.20 -10.32 6.27
CA GLU A 89 12.35 -9.53 6.72
C GLU A 89 11.95 -8.23 7.44
N ALA A 90 10.70 -7.77 7.29
CA ALA A 90 10.16 -6.61 8.04
C ALA A 90 10.27 -6.80 9.56
N ALA A 91 10.22 -8.05 10.03
CA ALA A 91 10.35 -8.38 11.45
C ALA A 91 11.72 -8.03 12.04
N ASN A 92 12.74 -7.82 11.20
CA ASN A 92 14.09 -7.47 11.64
C ASN A 92 14.21 -5.98 12.06
N TYR A 93 13.24 -5.14 11.72
CA TYR A 93 13.23 -3.74 12.16
C TYR A 93 13.03 -3.63 13.68
N LYS A 94 13.86 -2.80 14.31
CA LYS A 94 13.78 -2.45 15.73
C LYS A 94 13.43 -0.96 15.88
N LYS A 95 12.43 -0.69 16.70
CA LYS A 95 11.99 0.67 17.06
C LYS A 95 13.04 1.39 17.89
#